data_AF-A0A957DP97-F1
#
_entry.id   AF-A0A957DP97-F1
#
_cell.length_a   1.000
_cell.length_b   1.000
_cell.length_c   1.000
_cell.angle_alpha   90.00
_cell.angle_beta   90.00
_cell.angle_gamma   90.00
#
_symmetry.space_group_name_H-M   'P 1'
#
loop_
_entity.id
_entity.type
_entity.pdbx_description
1 polymer ?
#
loop_
_entity_poly.entity_id
_entity_poly.type
_entity_poly.pdbx_seq_one_letter_code
_entity_poly.pdbx_strand_id
1 'polypeptide(L)'
;MIRKVIEWWRGLRGWQIIVICLLIGLVVGSIISWRESLPTQRLVPPVALPALPVPAVAIESLSSLGFFDPDIRIQAANGETYMLQWLEDGRQWSTENQHETRNFGEYCSAEILSLMQDRAGSIVDCQTAPIAGEWCPGPIVSVAVTETGEVWQMAENEPCGFVFRTSLFLIEVLSLLVGLFLASFKLIAKWFPFDNE
;
A
#
# COMPACT_ATOMS: atom_id res chain seq x y z
N MET A 1 18.61 34.84 -18.92
CA MET A 1 18.75 33.52 -18.28
C MET A 1 19.03 32.41 -19.30
N ILE A 2 18.21 32.27 -20.35
CA ILE A 2 18.35 31.22 -21.39
C ILE A 2 19.74 31.17 -22.06
N ARG A 3 20.32 32.32 -22.44
CA ARG A 3 21.65 32.37 -23.10
C ARG A 3 22.77 31.75 -22.24
N LYS A 4 22.77 32.01 -20.93
CA LYS A 4 23.75 31.42 -19.99
C LYS A 4 23.60 29.90 -19.89
N VAL A 5 22.37 29.38 -19.96
CA VAL A 5 22.10 27.94 -19.95
C VAL A 5 22.62 27.28 -21.23
N ILE A 6 22.43 27.92 -22.38
CA ILE A 6 22.93 27.43 -23.67
C ILE A 6 24.46 27.38 -23.69
N GLU A 7 25.12 28.45 -23.23
CA GLU A 7 26.59 28.52 -23.16
C GLU A 7 27.16 27.45 -22.22
N TRP A 8 26.54 27.26 -21.05
CA TRP A 8 26.90 26.18 -20.12
C TRP A 8 26.71 24.79 -20.76
N TRP A 9 25.59 24.55 -21.44
CA TRP A 9 25.29 23.28 -22.10
C TRP A 9 26.26 22.94 -23.24
N ARG A 10 26.73 23.96 -23.98
CA ARG A 10 27.79 23.79 -25.00
C ARG A 10 29.10 23.30 -24.39
N GLY A 11 29.45 23.74 -23.18
CA GLY A 11 30.68 23.35 -22.48
C GLY A 11 30.73 21.90 -21.97
N LEU A 12 29.59 21.21 -21.85
CA LEU A 12 29.54 19.85 -21.31
C LEU A 12 30.01 18.78 -22.31
N ARG A 13 30.76 17.77 -21.86
CA ARG A 13 31.04 16.57 -22.66
C ARG A 13 29.80 15.67 -22.71
N GLY A 14 29.66 14.85 -23.76
CA GLY A 14 28.50 13.96 -23.93
C GLY A 14 28.23 13.06 -22.72
N TRP A 15 29.27 12.49 -22.12
CA TRP A 15 29.14 11.66 -20.91
C TRP A 15 28.64 12.46 -19.68
N GLN A 16 28.98 13.75 -19.57
CA GLN A 16 28.51 14.60 -18.47
C GLN A 16 26.99 14.84 -18.58
N ILE A 17 26.47 14.97 -19.81
CA ILE A 17 25.02 15.09 -20.06
C ILE A 17 24.29 13.83 -19.57
N ILE A 18 24.82 12.64 -19.90
CA ILE A 18 24.24 11.37 -19.46
C ILE A 18 24.23 11.27 -17.93
N VAL A 19 25.35 11.58 -17.28
CA VAL A 19 25.45 11.55 -15.80
C VAL A 19 24.46 12.53 -15.16
N ILE A 20 24.34 13.76 -15.69
CA ILE A 20 23.39 14.75 -15.17
C ILE A 20 21.95 14.25 -15.32
N CYS A 21 21.57 13.67 -16.46
CA CYS A 21 20.24 13.11 -16.66
C CYS A 21 19.94 11.98 -15.66
N LEU A 22 20.89 11.07 -15.44
CA LEU A 22 20.75 9.99 -14.45
C LEU A 22 20.57 10.55 -13.02
N LEU A 23 21.36 11.54 -12.63
CA LEU A 23 21.24 12.17 -11.31
C LEU A 23 19.90 12.86 -11.13
N ILE A 24 19.40 13.56 -12.16
CA ILE A 24 18.07 14.17 -12.14
C ILE A 24 16.99 13.10 -12.00
N GLY A 25 17.08 12.02 -12.80
CA GLY A 25 16.17 10.88 -12.73
C GLY A 25 16.12 10.28 -11.33
N LEU A 26 17.29 10.03 -10.74
CA LEU A 26 17.41 9.47 -9.40
C LEU A 26 16.81 10.40 -8.34
N VAL A 27 17.06 11.70 -8.42
CA VAL A 27 16.48 12.69 -7.47
C VAL A 27 14.96 12.77 -7.63
N VAL A 28 14.45 12.89 -8.86
CA VAL A 28 13.00 12.97 -9.13
C VAL A 28 12.31 11.68 -8.70
N GLY A 29 12.86 10.53 -9.08
CA GLY A 29 12.38 9.21 -8.67
C GLY A 29 12.34 9.10 -7.15
N SER A 30 13.44 9.45 -6.47
CA SER A 30 13.51 9.45 -5.01
C SER A 30 12.46 10.36 -4.38
N ILE A 31 12.19 11.55 -4.91
CA ILE A 31 11.19 12.48 -4.35
C ILE A 31 9.77 11.93 -4.51
N ILE A 32 9.41 11.49 -5.73
CA ILE A 32 8.08 10.92 -6.03
C ILE A 32 7.83 9.74 -5.11
N SER A 33 8.81 8.86 -5.04
CA SER A 33 8.78 7.69 -4.21
C SER A 33 8.76 7.96 -2.72
N TRP A 34 9.53 8.93 -2.25
CA TRP A 34 9.59 9.26 -0.82
C TRP A 34 8.22 9.71 -0.33
N ARG A 35 7.50 10.49 -1.15
CA ARG A 35 6.12 10.92 -0.89
C ARG A 35 5.16 9.74 -0.75
N GLU A 36 5.32 8.70 -1.55
CA GLU A 36 4.48 7.49 -1.51
C GLU A 36 4.89 6.52 -0.40
N SER A 37 6.15 6.56 0.03
CA SER A 37 6.74 5.67 1.04
C SER A 37 6.57 6.13 2.49
N LEU A 38 5.80 7.19 2.75
CA LEU A 38 5.50 7.65 4.11
C LEU A 38 4.11 7.14 4.55
N PRO A 39 3.93 5.85 4.90
CA PRO A 39 2.86 5.52 5.81
C PRO A 39 3.27 6.13 7.16
N THR A 40 2.65 7.25 7.52
CA THR A 40 2.88 7.91 8.82
C THR A 40 2.53 7.01 10.00
N GLN A 41 1.85 5.89 9.76
CA GLN A 41 1.65 4.81 10.73
C GLN A 41 1.64 3.45 10.03
N ARG A 42 2.65 2.61 10.33
CA ARG A 42 2.63 1.19 9.91
C ARG A 42 1.52 0.43 10.61
N LEU A 43 1.32 0.68 11.90
CA LEU A 43 0.23 0.09 12.67
C LEU A 43 -0.89 1.10 12.90
N VAL A 44 -2.07 0.78 12.38
CA VAL A 44 -3.32 1.43 12.77
C VAL A 44 -3.74 0.82 14.10
N PRO A 45 -4.00 1.62 15.14
CA PRO A 45 -4.34 1.07 16.45
C PRO A 45 -5.61 0.20 16.41
N PRO A 46 -5.78 -0.75 17.33
CA PRO A 46 -7.01 -1.53 17.44
C PRO A 46 -8.24 -0.64 17.63
N VAL A 47 -9.30 -0.93 16.88
CA VAL A 47 -10.60 -0.24 16.93
C VAL A 47 -11.70 -1.28 17.12
N ALA A 48 -12.64 -1.00 18.02
CA ALA A 48 -13.82 -1.82 18.21
C ALA A 48 -14.74 -1.73 16.98
N LEU A 49 -15.19 -2.88 16.49
CA LEU A 49 -16.23 -2.95 15.47
C LEU A 49 -17.61 -2.69 16.09
N PRO A 50 -18.65 -2.42 15.28
CA PRO A 50 -20.01 -2.32 15.76
C PRO A 50 -20.37 -3.52 16.66
N ALA A 51 -21.11 -3.29 17.73
CA ALA A 51 -21.54 -4.39 18.60
C ALA A 51 -22.47 -5.34 17.83
N LEU A 52 -22.25 -6.65 18.00
CA LEU A 52 -23.22 -7.64 17.53
C LEU A 52 -24.49 -7.58 18.40
N PRO A 53 -25.66 -7.99 17.87
CA PRO A 53 -26.88 -8.16 18.67
C PRO A 53 -26.71 -9.20 19.80
N VAL A 54 -25.79 -10.15 19.62
CA VAL A 54 -25.47 -11.25 20.53
C VAL A 54 -23.94 -11.35 20.66
N PRO A 55 -23.37 -11.68 21.84
CA PRO A 55 -21.92 -11.78 22.01
C PRO A 55 -21.25 -12.70 20.98
N ALA A 56 -20.12 -12.25 20.43
CA ALA A 56 -19.27 -13.05 19.57
C ALA A 56 -18.59 -14.19 20.36
N VAL A 57 -18.39 -15.33 19.72
CA VAL A 57 -17.73 -16.50 20.31
C VAL A 57 -16.40 -16.79 19.61
N ALA A 58 -16.40 -16.78 18.28
CA ALA A 58 -15.23 -17.09 17.47
C ALA A 58 -15.31 -16.44 16.09
N ILE A 59 -14.17 -16.33 15.43
CA ILE A 59 -14.07 -15.89 14.05
C ILE A 59 -14.30 -17.13 13.18
N GLU A 60 -15.42 -17.17 12.47
CA GLU A 60 -15.72 -18.29 11.58
C GLU A 60 -14.84 -18.24 10.32
N SER A 61 -14.73 -17.06 9.71
CA SER A 61 -13.89 -16.86 8.55
C SER A 61 -13.47 -15.42 8.38
N LEU A 62 -12.25 -15.24 7.87
CA LEU A 62 -11.74 -13.97 7.39
C LEU A 62 -11.30 -14.16 5.92
N SER A 63 -11.97 -13.48 4.99
CA SER A 63 -11.71 -13.60 3.56
C SER A 63 -11.21 -12.28 2.97
N SER A 64 -10.14 -12.35 2.17
CA SER A 64 -9.53 -11.21 1.50
C SER A 64 -9.85 -11.10 0.01
N LEU A 65 -10.89 -11.80 -0.45
CA LEU A 65 -11.28 -11.80 -1.87
C LEU A 65 -11.78 -10.44 -2.36
N GLY A 66 -12.19 -9.54 -1.45
CA GLY A 66 -12.55 -8.17 -1.75
C GLY A 66 -11.34 -7.27 -1.98
N PHE A 67 -11.49 -6.28 -2.86
CA PHE A 67 -10.63 -5.11 -2.85
C PHE A 67 -11.06 -4.21 -1.69
N PHE A 68 -10.09 -3.69 -0.93
CA PHE A 68 -10.25 -2.68 0.15
C PHE A 68 -10.67 -3.15 1.54
N ASP A 69 -11.65 -4.05 1.69
CA ASP A 69 -12.09 -4.56 3.01
C ASP A 69 -12.24 -6.09 3.02
N PRO A 70 -11.90 -6.76 4.14
CA PRO A 70 -12.05 -8.20 4.24
C PRO A 70 -13.49 -8.55 4.63
N ASP A 71 -13.98 -9.68 4.12
CA ASP A 71 -15.23 -10.25 4.58
C ASP A 71 -14.98 -10.90 5.94
N ILE A 72 -15.57 -10.32 6.99
CA ILE A 72 -15.46 -10.81 8.38
C ILE A 72 -16.74 -11.55 8.73
N ARG A 73 -16.60 -12.81 9.15
CA ARG A 73 -17.70 -13.63 9.67
C ARG A 73 -17.43 -14.09 11.09
N ILE A 74 -18.41 -13.88 11.94
CA ILE A 74 -18.34 -14.14 13.37
C ILE A 74 -19.44 -15.11 13.75
N GLN A 75 -19.05 -16.17 14.45
CA GLN A 75 -20.00 -17.05 15.12
C GLN A 75 -20.43 -16.38 16.42
N ALA A 76 -21.73 -16.17 16.58
CA ALA A 76 -22.32 -15.60 17.79
C ALA A 76 -22.78 -16.69 18.77
N ALA A 77 -23.01 -16.30 20.03
CA ALA A 77 -23.38 -17.21 21.11
C ALA A 77 -24.74 -17.91 20.92
N ASN A 78 -25.61 -17.37 20.05
CA ASN A 78 -26.87 -17.99 19.66
C ASN A 78 -26.71 -19.07 18.56
N GLY A 79 -25.49 -19.32 18.09
CA GLY A 79 -25.17 -20.27 17.03
C GLY A 79 -25.36 -19.73 15.62
N GLU A 80 -25.78 -18.48 15.45
CA GLU A 80 -25.87 -17.82 14.14
C GLU A 80 -24.52 -17.22 13.73
N THR A 81 -24.34 -17.12 12.42
CA THR A 81 -23.19 -16.42 11.82
C THR A 81 -23.61 -15.05 11.32
N TYR A 82 -22.86 -14.05 11.75
CA TYR A 82 -23.01 -12.67 11.30
C TYR A 82 -21.86 -12.30 10.37
N MET A 83 -22.18 -11.68 9.25
CA MET A 83 -21.22 -11.09 8.31
C MET A 83 -21.23 -9.58 8.46
N LEU A 84 -20.04 -8.97 8.52
CA LEU A 84 -19.93 -7.51 8.53
C LEU A 84 -20.14 -6.98 7.11
N GLN A 85 -21.10 -6.07 6.94
CA GLN A 85 -21.42 -5.45 5.65
C GLN A 85 -21.28 -3.93 5.72
N TRP A 86 -20.95 -3.32 4.59
CA TRP A 86 -20.97 -1.88 4.44
C TRP A 86 -22.33 -1.42 3.90
N LEU A 87 -23.09 -0.70 4.71
CA LEU A 87 -24.36 -0.06 4.33
C LEU A 87 -24.20 1.47 4.33
N GLU A 88 -25.25 2.20 3.90
CA GLU A 88 -25.24 3.67 3.85
C GLU A 88 -24.94 4.31 5.22
N ASP A 89 -25.42 3.68 6.30
CA ASP A 89 -25.21 4.12 7.68
C ASP A 89 -23.86 3.63 8.28
N GLY A 90 -23.01 3.02 7.46
CA GLY A 90 -21.72 2.46 7.86
C GLY A 90 -21.73 0.94 8.01
N ARG A 91 -20.79 0.43 8.82
CA ARG A 91 -20.62 -1.02 9.02
C ARG A 91 -21.72 -1.58 9.92
N GLN A 92 -22.38 -2.65 9.49
CA GLN A 92 -23.40 -3.34 10.28
C GLN A 92 -23.30 -4.85 10.11
N TRP A 93 -23.76 -5.59 11.12
CA TRP A 93 -23.81 -7.05 11.09
C TRP A 93 -25.10 -7.53 10.44
N SER A 94 -25.00 -8.45 9.51
CA SER A 94 -26.14 -9.06 8.83
C SER A 94 -25.97 -10.57 8.73
N THR A 95 -27.09 -11.29 8.80
CA THR A 95 -27.17 -12.73 8.52
C THR A 95 -27.55 -13.00 7.05
N GLU A 96 -27.92 -11.96 6.30
CA GLU A 96 -28.34 -12.04 4.90
C GLU A 96 -27.10 -12.09 3.99
N ASN A 97 -27.08 -13.03 3.03
CA ASN A 97 -25.98 -13.29 2.08
C ASN A 97 -24.72 -13.97 2.66
N GLN A 98 -24.89 -15.15 3.26
CA GLN A 98 -23.80 -16.05 3.61
C GLN A 98 -23.28 -16.86 2.40
N HIS A 99 -22.90 -16.23 1.29
CA HIS A 99 -22.22 -16.95 0.21
C HIS A 99 -21.01 -17.70 0.76
N GLU A 100 -20.71 -18.92 0.30
CA GLU A 100 -19.51 -19.63 0.76
C GLU A 100 -18.28 -18.77 0.46
N THR A 101 -17.60 -18.36 1.53
CA THR A 101 -16.31 -17.68 1.43
C THR A 101 -15.25 -18.67 1.87
N ARG A 102 -14.15 -18.72 1.12
CA ARG A 102 -13.00 -19.52 1.52
C ARG A 102 -12.31 -18.76 2.66
N ASN A 103 -12.07 -19.45 3.78
CA ASN A 103 -11.30 -18.86 4.85
C ASN A 103 -9.83 -18.72 4.42
N PHE A 104 -9.33 -17.49 4.42
CA PHE A 104 -7.91 -17.16 4.18
C PHE A 104 -7.24 -16.61 5.43
N GLY A 105 -7.96 -16.56 6.55
CA GLY A 105 -7.44 -16.16 7.84
C GLY A 105 -6.41 -17.16 8.37
N GLU A 106 -5.27 -16.64 8.79
CA GLU A 106 -4.30 -17.34 9.61
C GLU A 106 -4.41 -16.86 11.06
N TYR A 107 -3.88 -17.61 12.01
CA TYR A 107 -3.82 -17.13 13.39
C TYR A 107 -2.94 -15.89 13.51
N CYS A 108 -3.36 -14.94 14.35
CA CYS A 108 -2.54 -13.77 14.65
C CYS A 108 -1.17 -14.16 15.22
N SER A 109 -0.14 -13.38 14.86
CA SER A 109 1.17 -13.50 15.50
C SER A 109 1.10 -13.07 16.97
N ALA A 110 2.07 -13.51 17.78
CA ALA A 110 2.13 -13.15 19.20
C ALA A 110 2.24 -11.64 19.45
N GLU A 111 2.91 -10.91 18.54
CA GLU A 111 3.02 -9.44 18.61
C GLU A 111 1.67 -8.77 18.41
N ILE A 112 0.94 -9.15 17.35
CA ILE A 112 -0.39 -8.63 17.04
C ILE A 112 -1.37 -8.94 18.17
N LEU A 113 -1.32 -10.17 18.69
CA LEU A 113 -2.16 -10.60 19.81
C LEU A 113 -1.92 -9.76 21.05
N SER A 114 -0.65 -9.49 21.41
CA SER A 114 -0.30 -8.64 22.55
C SER A 114 -0.83 -7.21 22.38
N LEU A 115 -0.68 -6.62 21.19
CA LEU A 115 -1.17 -5.27 20.91
C LEU A 115 -2.70 -5.16 21.00
N MET A 116 -3.41 -6.20 20.53
CA MET A 116 -4.86 -6.28 20.68
C MET A 116 -5.25 -6.41 22.15
N GLN A 117 -4.57 -7.27 22.91
CA GLN A 117 -4.85 -7.50 24.33
C GLN A 117 -4.68 -6.23 25.18
N ASP A 118 -3.66 -5.43 24.89
CA ASP A 118 -3.40 -4.17 25.60
C ASP A 118 -4.57 -3.18 25.52
N ARG A 119 -5.40 -3.26 24.46
CA ARG A 119 -6.50 -2.31 24.22
C ARG A 119 -7.89 -2.93 24.39
N ALA A 120 -8.07 -4.18 24.00
CA ALA A 120 -9.35 -4.88 23.98
C ALA A 120 -9.54 -5.82 25.19
N GLY A 121 -8.48 -6.11 25.95
CA GLY A 121 -8.53 -7.08 27.04
C GLY A 121 -8.30 -8.53 26.58
N SER A 122 -8.83 -9.50 27.33
CA SER A 122 -8.60 -10.92 27.04
C SER A 122 -9.21 -11.32 25.70
N ILE A 123 -8.39 -11.94 24.84
CA ILE A 123 -8.75 -12.37 23.48
C ILE A 123 -8.94 -13.90 23.46
N VAL A 124 -10.07 -14.37 22.95
CA VAL A 124 -10.39 -15.80 22.81
C VAL A 124 -10.06 -16.35 21.43
N ASP A 125 -10.13 -15.52 20.40
CA ASP A 125 -9.80 -15.89 19.02
C ASP A 125 -9.24 -14.69 18.27
N CYS A 126 -8.25 -14.92 17.40
CA CYS A 126 -7.61 -13.88 16.60
C CYS A 126 -7.14 -14.43 15.27
N GLN A 127 -7.60 -13.81 14.19
CA GLN A 127 -7.20 -14.16 12.82
C GLN A 127 -6.67 -12.93 12.08
N THR A 128 -5.77 -13.17 11.14
CA THR A 128 -5.15 -12.16 10.30
C THR A 128 -5.22 -12.59 8.83
N ALA A 129 -5.44 -11.63 7.94
CA ALA A 129 -5.46 -11.87 6.51
C ALA A 129 -4.91 -10.66 5.74
N PRO A 130 -4.08 -10.89 4.70
CA PRO A 130 -3.63 -9.83 3.81
C PRO A 130 -4.76 -9.43 2.86
N ILE A 131 -5.05 -8.13 2.75
CA ILE A 131 -6.01 -7.61 1.77
C ILE A 131 -5.32 -7.40 0.42
N ALA A 132 -6.01 -7.74 -0.67
CA ALA A 132 -5.53 -7.41 -2.00
C ALA A 132 -5.67 -5.90 -2.27
N GLY A 133 -4.56 -5.24 -2.64
CA GLY A 133 -4.60 -3.90 -3.18
C GLY A 133 -4.47 -3.92 -4.71
N GLU A 134 -4.94 -2.85 -5.34
CA GLU A 134 -4.96 -2.73 -6.81
C GLU A 134 -3.55 -2.61 -7.41
N TRP A 135 -2.69 -1.83 -6.74
CA TRP A 135 -1.32 -1.54 -7.21
C TRP A 135 -0.25 -1.91 -6.18
N CYS A 136 -0.60 -1.88 -4.89
CA CYS A 136 0.27 -2.26 -3.78
C CYS A 136 -0.34 -3.45 -3.02
N PRO A 137 0.45 -4.19 -2.22
CA PRO A 137 -0.13 -5.03 -1.18
C PRO A 137 -1.10 -4.18 -0.35
N GLY A 138 -2.32 -4.66 -0.15
CA GLY A 138 -3.25 -4.01 0.77
C GLY A 138 -2.76 -4.18 2.21
N PRO A 139 -3.44 -3.53 3.17
CA PRO A 139 -3.09 -3.73 4.57
C PRO A 139 -3.34 -5.17 4.99
N ILE A 140 -2.55 -5.64 5.95
CA ILE A 140 -2.83 -6.87 6.67
C ILE A 140 -3.83 -6.53 7.77
N VAL A 141 -5.02 -7.13 7.71
CA VAL A 141 -6.06 -6.90 8.71
C VAL A 141 -6.09 -8.04 9.69
N SER A 142 -6.07 -7.69 10.97
CA SER A 142 -6.21 -8.62 12.08
C SER A 142 -7.53 -8.35 12.80
N VAL A 143 -8.29 -9.40 13.06
CA VAL A 143 -9.57 -9.37 13.77
C VAL A 143 -9.43 -10.22 15.02
N ALA A 144 -9.96 -9.74 16.13
CA ALA A 144 -9.93 -10.44 17.41
C ALA A 144 -11.31 -10.43 18.06
N VAL A 145 -11.65 -11.54 18.73
CA VAL A 145 -12.84 -11.67 19.57
C VAL A 145 -12.40 -11.72 21.03
N THR A 146 -13.03 -10.90 21.86
CA THR A 146 -12.75 -10.82 23.30
C THR A 146 -13.59 -11.83 24.09
N GLU A 147 -13.22 -12.09 25.35
CA GLU A 147 -14.03 -12.91 26.26
C GLU A 147 -15.45 -12.35 26.52
N THR A 148 -15.64 -11.03 26.38
CA THR A 148 -16.95 -10.38 26.52
C THR A 148 -17.78 -10.45 25.24
N GLY A 149 -17.21 -11.00 24.16
CA GLY A 149 -17.85 -11.13 22.84
C GLY A 149 -17.86 -9.85 22.01
N GLU A 150 -16.99 -8.90 22.32
CA GLU A 150 -16.70 -7.76 21.45
C GLU A 150 -15.71 -8.16 20.35
N VAL A 151 -15.87 -7.54 19.18
CA VAL A 151 -14.99 -7.77 18.02
C VAL A 151 -14.14 -6.53 17.77
N TRP A 152 -12.84 -6.74 17.62
CA TRP A 152 -11.85 -5.69 17.43
C TRP A 152 -11.09 -5.91 16.12
N GLN A 153 -10.73 -4.81 15.45
CA GLN A 153 -9.97 -4.84 14.20
C GLN A 153 -8.72 -3.97 14.34
N MET A 154 -7.62 -4.44 13.79
CA MET A 154 -6.37 -3.71 13.62
C MET A 154 -5.90 -3.88 12.17
N ALA A 155 -5.21 -2.88 11.63
CA ALA A 155 -4.64 -2.94 10.30
C ALA A 155 -3.14 -2.60 10.35
N GLU A 156 -2.35 -3.38 9.64
CA GLU A 156 -0.94 -3.10 9.39
C GLU A 156 -0.76 -2.72 7.92
N ASN A 157 -0.29 -1.50 7.68
CA ASN A 157 -0.04 -0.99 6.34
C ASN A 157 1.32 -1.49 5.84
N GLU A 158 1.28 -2.34 4.81
CA GLU A 158 2.46 -2.75 4.06
C GLU A 158 2.96 -1.59 3.17
N PRO A 159 4.28 -1.30 3.15
CA PRO A 159 4.80 -0.31 2.23
C PRO A 159 4.71 -0.81 0.78
N CYS A 160 4.41 0.09 -0.16
CA CYS A 160 4.42 -0.15 -1.62
C CYS A 160 5.83 -0.40 -2.20
N GLY A 161 6.66 -1.21 -1.54
CA GLY A 161 8.08 -1.40 -1.89
C GLY A 161 8.31 -1.92 -3.31
N PHE A 162 7.41 -2.75 -3.82
CA PHE A 162 7.49 -3.28 -5.19
C PHE A 162 7.23 -2.21 -6.25
N VAL A 163 6.15 -1.44 -6.11
CA VAL A 163 5.84 -0.32 -7.02
C VAL A 163 6.95 0.72 -6.96
N PHE A 164 7.41 1.04 -5.75
CA PHE A 164 8.54 1.94 -5.52
C PHE A 164 9.77 1.52 -6.35
N ARG A 165 10.21 0.27 -6.19
CA ARG A 165 11.39 -0.25 -6.89
C ARG A 165 11.20 -0.24 -8.41
N THR A 166 10.00 -0.59 -8.88
CA THR A 166 9.68 -0.66 -10.30
C THR A 166 9.65 0.74 -10.94
N SER A 167 8.99 1.71 -10.30
CA SER A 167 8.94 3.10 -10.76
C SER A 167 10.33 3.74 -10.82
N LEU A 168 11.16 3.51 -9.79
CA LEU A 168 12.53 4.04 -9.76
C LEU A 168 13.36 3.48 -10.91
N PHE A 169 13.28 2.17 -11.17
CA PHE A 169 13.95 1.53 -12.30
C PHE A 169 13.51 2.11 -13.65
N LEU A 170 12.19 2.31 -13.85
CA LEU A 170 11.68 2.90 -15.09
C LEU A 170 12.17 4.35 -15.30
N ILE A 171 12.22 5.15 -14.24
CA ILE A 171 12.74 6.52 -14.31
C ILE A 171 14.23 6.54 -14.64
N GLU A 172 15.02 5.61 -14.08
CA GLU A 172 16.44 5.46 -14.41
C GLU A 172 16.65 5.11 -15.89
N VAL A 173 15.89 4.14 -16.41
CA VAL A 173 15.94 3.74 -17.83
C VAL A 173 15.56 4.92 -18.73
N LEU A 174 14.47 5.62 -18.43
CA LEU A 174 14.05 6.80 -19.20
C LEU A 174 15.11 7.90 -19.18
N SER A 175 15.71 8.15 -18.01
CA SER A 175 16.75 9.16 -17.85
C SER A 175 18.00 8.84 -18.65
N LEU A 176 18.38 7.55 -18.72
CA LEU A 176 19.46 7.08 -19.59
C LEU A 176 19.14 7.32 -21.06
N LEU A 177 17.93 6.95 -21.52
CA LEU A 177 17.50 7.13 -22.91
C LEU A 177 17.50 8.61 -23.32
N VAL A 178 17.00 9.50 -22.45
CA VAL A 178 17.04 10.96 -22.67
C VAL A 178 18.49 11.45 -22.72
N GLY A 179 19.35 11.00 -21.81
CA GLY A 179 20.77 11.36 -21.80
C GLY A 179 21.48 10.95 -23.10
N LEU A 180 21.25 9.72 -23.58
CA LEU A 180 21.79 9.21 -24.84
C LEU A 180 21.26 10.01 -26.05
N PHE A 181 19.97 10.32 -26.08
CA PHE A 181 19.37 11.14 -27.13
C PHE A 181 19.99 12.54 -27.19
N LEU A 182 20.12 13.22 -26.06
CA LEU A 182 20.72 14.57 -25.99
C LEU A 182 22.20 14.58 -26.35
N ALA A 183 22.96 13.56 -25.90
CA ALA A 183 24.36 13.41 -26.28
C ALA A 183 24.52 13.17 -27.79
N SER A 184 23.64 12.35 -28.38
CA SER A 184 23.63 12.05 -29.82
C SER A 184 23.25 13.28 -30.64
N PHE A 185 22.20 13.99 -30.23
CA PHE A 185 21.79 15.25 -30.85
C PHE A 185 22.91 16.28 -30.83
N LYS A 186 23.65 16.38 -29.71
CA LYS A 186 24.82 17.27 -29.61
C LYS A 186 25.93 16.90 -30.61
N LEU A 187 26.18 15.60 -30.82
CA LEU A 187 27.15 15.15 -31.82
C LEU A 187 26.69 15.52 -33.22
N ILE A 188 25.42 15.32 -33.56
CA ILE A 188 24.86 15.66 -34.87
C ILE A 188 24.88 17.18 -35.11
N ALA A 189 24.52 17.99 -34.12
CA ALA A 189 24.53 19.45 -34.22
C ALA A 189 25.93 20.03 -34.48
N LYS A 190 27.00 19.31 -34.15
CA LYS A 190 28.37 19.71 -34.52
C LYS A 190 28.61 19.65 -36.04
N TRP A 191 27.89 18.78 -36.75
CA TRP A 191 28.00 18.61 -38.19
C TRP A 191 27.11 19.56 -38.99
N PHE A 192 26.09 20.14 -38.35
CA PHE A 192 25.16 21.08 -38.96
C PHE A 192 25.15 22.39 -38.15
N PRO A 193 26.16 23.27 -38.35
CA PRO A 193 26.10 24.60 -37.78
C PRO A 193 24.90 25.31 -38.40
N PHE A 194 23.89 25.61 -37.57
CA PHE A 194 22.87 26.58 -37.92
C PHE A 194 23.54 27.94 -37.94
N ASP A 195 23.96 28.37 -39.14
CA ASP A 195 24.32 29.76 -39.39
C ASP A 195 23.03 30.58 -39.25
N ASN A 196 22.80 31.09 -38.05
CA ASN A 196 21.75 32.07 -37.79
C ASN A 196 22.21 33.41 -38.37
N GLU A 197 21.78 33.71 -39.60
CA GLU A 197 21.60 35.11 -40.04
C GLU A 197 20.44 35.77 -39.29
#